data_AF-A0A7C4TTI8-F1
#
_entry.id   AF-A0A7C4TTI8-F1
#
_cell.length_a   1.000
_cell.length_b   1.000
_cell.length_c   1.000
_cell.angle_alpha   90.00
_cell.angle_beta   90.00
_cell.angle_gamma   90.00
#
_symmetry.space_group_name_H-M   'P 1'
#
loop_
_entity.id
_entity.type
_entity.pdbx_description
1 polymer ?
#
loop_
_entity_poly.entity_id
_entity_poly.type
_entity_poly.pdbx_seq_one_letter_code
_entity_poly.pdbx_strand_id
1 'polypeptide(L)'
;MTSDASSIFNRREQLLIVIVPIFMLFAAFFIINFSGNFAYILSKEASISYFNEVKTSFYSKMQRIDRLVKSLSGSPYIKSALTDGSPKDLEKAFSALDRYRSSFDVDICYLMNSKGDVITSSNKDEKTSFVGKNFSERKYFKEAMEGNQGRMIAKGLVTGIYGYYSSYPVFGLG
;
A
#
# COMPACT_ATOMS: atom_id res chain seq x y z
N MET A 1 1.51 5.45 86.66
CA MET A 1 1.67 4.90 85.29
C MET A 1 0.38 5.25 84.57
N THR A 2 0.30 6.33 83.80
CA THR A 2 0.92 6.51 82.48
C THR A 2 1.14 8.00 82.23
N SER A 3 2.40 8.44 82.18
CA SER A 3 2.74 9.83 81.81
C SER A 3 2.73 9.95 80.29
N ASP A 4 2.00 10.93 79.84
CA ASP A 4 1.74 11.36 78.47
C ASP A 4 3.03 11.41 77.62
N ALA A 5 3.14 10.51 76.64
CA ALA A 5 4.25 10.47 75.67
C ALA A 5 4.02 11.42 74.47
N SER A 6 3.11 12.39 74.61
CA SER A 6 2.66 13.28 73.53
C SER A 6 3.38 14.63 73.47
N SER A 7 4.44 14.85 74.27
CA SER A 7 5.09 16.16 74.44
C SER A 7 6.57 16.22 74.03
N ILE A 8 6.98 15.61 72.91
CA ILE A 8 8.40 15.65 72.47
C ILE A 8 8.58 15.79 70.94
N PHE A 9 7.82 16.67 70.28
CA PHE A 9 8.13 17.05 68.90
C PHE A 9 8.10 18.57 68.75
N ASN A 10 9.21 19.15 68.28
CA ASN A 10 9.30 20.60 68.06
C ASN A 10 8.44 20.99 66.84
N ARG A 11 7.89 22.21 66.81
CA ARG A 11 6.97 22.69 65.76
C ARG A 11 7.52 22.51 64.33
N ARG A 12 8.85 22.56 64.17
CA ARG A 12 9.54 22.29 62.89
C ARG A 12 9.39 20.83 62.44
N GLU A 13 9.48 19.87 63.34
CA GLU A 13 9.39 18.44 63.02
C GLU A 13 7.95 18.04 62.67
N GLN A 14 6.95 18.60 63.37
CA GLN A 14 5.55 18.42 63.02
C GLN A 14 5.22 18.98 61.61
N LEU A 15 5.82 20.10 61.23
CA LEU A 15 5.67 20.66 59.87
C LEU A 15 6.33 19.77 58.81
N LEU A 16 7.50 19.20 59.09
CA LEU A 16 8.20 18.29 58.16
C LEU A 16 7.40 17.01 57.89
N ILE A 17 6.77 16.43 58.93
CA ILE A 17 5.94 15.22 58.81
C ILE A 17 4.77 15.43 57.85
N VAL A 18 4.25 16.65 57.71
CA VAL A 18 3.13 16.96 56.81
C VAL A 18 3.60 17.38 55.41
N ILE A 19 4.66 18.19 55.33
CA ILE A 19 5.14 18.76 54.06
C ILE A 19 5.78 17.69 53.17
N VAL A 20 6.57 16.77 53.77
CA VAL A 20 7.30 15.76 53.00
C VAL A 20 6.34 14.82 52.25
N PRO A 21 5.29 14.24 52.85
CA PRO A 21 4.31 13.42 52.12
C PRO A 21 3.58 14.20 51.03
N ILE A 22 3.20 15.45 51.29
CA ILE A 22 2.53 16.29 50.28
C ILE A 22 3.45 16.53 49.09
N PHE A 23 4.73 16.85 49.35
CA PHE A 23 5.72 17.02 48.30
C PHE A 23 5.96 15.72 47.52
N MET A 24 6.04 14.57 48.20
CA MET A 24 6.16 13.27 47.54
C MET A 24 4.94 12.95 46.67
N LEU A 25 3.72 13.23 47.14
CA LEU A 25 2.49 13.05 46.37
C LEU A 25 2.46 13.97 45.15
N PHE A 26 2.88 15.23 45.30
CA PHE A 26 2.97 16.17 44.20
C PHE A 26 4.03 15.75 43.17
N ALA A 27 5.21 15.32 43.62
CA ALA A 27 6.28 14.82 42.76
C ALA A 27 5.84 13.54 42.04
N ALA A 28 5.18 12.61 42.72
CA ALA A 28 4.64 11.39 42.13
C ALA A 28 3.57 11.71 41.07
N PHE A 29 2.65 12.62 41.36
CA PHE A 29 1.66 13.09 40.40
C PHE A 29 2.32 13.70 39.16
N PHE A 30 3.32 14.57 39.35
CA PHE A 30 4.04 15.18 38.24
C PHE A 30 4.79 14.16 37.39
N ILE A 31 5.50 13.21 38.03
CA ILE A 31 6.23 12.14 37.34
C ILE A 31 5.27 11.30 36.51
N ILE A 32 4.14 10.84 37.05
CA ILE A 32 3.17 10.00 36.34
C ILE A 32 2.62 10.71 35.09
N ASN A 33 2.20 11.97 35.24
CA ASN A 33 1.65 12.75 34.14
C ASN A 33 2.71 13.04 33.07
N PHE A 34 3.93 13.40 33.49
CA PHE A 34 5.03 13.69 32.58
C PHE A 34 5.50 12.44 31.83
N SER A 35 5.67 11.32 32.54
CA SER A 35 6.09 10.05 31.94
C SER A 35 5.05 9.50 30.96
N GLY A 36 3.77 9.60 31.31
CA GLY A 36 2.68 9.14 30.44
C GLY A 36 2.58 9.95 29.14
N ASN A 37 2.67 11.27 29.25
CA ASN A 37 2.67 12.14 28.07
C ASN A 37 3.89 11.91 27.18
N PHE A 38 5.08 11.74 27.76
CA PHE A 38 6.31 11.48 27.00
C PHE A 38 6.25 10.12 26.28
N ALA A 39 5.81 9.06 26.96
CA ALA A 39 5.64 7.74 26.36
C ALA A 39 4.58 7.76 25.22
N TYR A 40 3.48 8.49 25.40
CA TYR A 40 2.44 8.65 24.39
C TYR A 40 2.92 9.38 23.14
N ILE A 41 3.74 10.43 23.29
CA ILE A 41 4.31 11.16 22.16
C ILE A 41 5.25 10.27 21.36
N LEU A 42 6.16 9.54 22.04
CA LEU A 42 7.09 8.62 21.38
C LEU A 42 6.37 7.49 20.63
N SER A 43 5.34 6.87 21.23
CA SER A 43 4.58 5.81 20.57
C SER A 43 3.79 6.32 19.36
N LYS A 44 3.28 7.55 19.43
CA LYS A 44 2.58 8.20 18.32
C LYS A 44 3.53 8.54 17.17
N GLU A 45 4.71 9.08 17.45
CA GLU A 45 5.72 9.36 16.42
C GLU A 45 6.18 8.08 15.71
N ALA A 46 6.43 7.00 16.46
CA ALA A 46 6.78 5.70 15.88
C ALA A 46 5.65 5.15 14.98
N SER A 47 4.39 5.28 15.41
CA SER A 47 3.22 4.84 14.63
C SER A 47 3.03 5.66 13.35
N ILE A 48 3.24 6.98 13.42
CA ILE A 48 3.17 7.87 12.26
C ILE A 48 4.30 7.55 11.27
N SER A 49 5.51 7.31 11.77
CA SER A 49 6.66 6.95 10.96
C SER A 49 6.41 5.65 10.19
N TYR A 50 5.99 4.59 10.90
CA TYR A 50 5.62 3.32 10.30
C TYR A 50 4.53 3.47 9.24
N PHE A 51 3.47 4.24 9.55
CA PHE A 51 2.40 4.47 8.59
C PHE A 51 2.88 5.19 7.32
N ASN A 52 3.78 6.16 7.46
CA ASN A 52 4.36 6.88 6.33
C ASN A 52 5.31 5.99 5.51
N GLU A 53 6.05 5.09 6.14
CA GLU A 53 6.87 4.09 5.45
C GLU A 53 6.00 3.14 4.62
N VAL A 54 4.94 2.58 5.22
CA VAL A 54 4.00 1.69 4.52
C VAL A 54 3.36 2.40 3.33
N LYS A 55 2.92 3.66 3.49
CA LYS A 55 2.41 4.46 2.36
C LYS A 55 3.46 4.61 1.27
N THR A 56 4.67 4.99 1.64
CA THR A 56 5.76 5.26 0.68
C THR A 56 6.12 4.02 -0.11
N SER A 57 6.22 2.87 0.57
CA SER A 57 6.41 1.57 -0.06
C SER A 57 5.28 1.23 -1.03
N PHE A 58 4.03 1.45 -0.61
CA PHE A 58 2.85 1.20 -1.43
C PHE A 58 2.79 2.08 -2.69
N TYR A 59 3.00 3.39 -2.55
CA TYR A 59 3.09 4.31 -3.69
C TYR A 59 4.24 3.96 -4.63
N SER A 60 5.38 3.56 -4.07
CA SER A 60 6.55 3.14 -4.85
C SER A 60 6.25 1.87 -5.65
N LYS A 61 5.54 0.89 -5.07
CA LYS A 61 5.08 -0.31 -5.78
C LYS A 61 4.11 0.06 -6.93
N MET A 62 3.14 0.94 -6.68
CA MET A 62 2.21 1.43 -7.72
C MET A 62 2.94 2.14 -8.86
N GLN A 63 3.87 3.05 -8.55
CA GLN A 63 4.67 3.75 -9.55
C GLN A 63 5.57 2.81 -10.36
N ARG A 64 6.08 1.74 -9.74
CA ARG A 64 6.83 0.70 -10.46
C ARG A 64 5.94 -0.02 -11.48
N ILE A 65 4.73 -0.40 -11.08
CA ILE A 65 3.74 -1.04 -11.98
C ILE A 65 3.34 -0.09 -13.12
N ASP A 66 3.10 1.19 -12.82
CA ASP A 66 2.75 2.18 -13.85
C ASP A 66 3.85 2.31 -14.91
N ARG A 67 5.11 2.46 -14.48
CA ARG A 67 6.27 2.55 -15.37
C ARG A 67 6.48 1.29 -16.19
N LEU A 68 6.26 0.12 -15.58
CA LEU A 68 6.32 -1.17 -16.24
C LEU A 68 5.32 -1.23 -17.39
N VAL A 69 4.05 -0.95 -17.14
CA VAL A 69 2.99 -1.10 -18.15
C VAL A 69 3.21 -0.12 -19.31
N LYS A 70 3.69 1.09 -19.01
CA LYS A 70 4.07 2.08 -20.03
C LYS A 70 5.25 1.62 -20.88
N SER A 71 6.25 0.97 -20.27
CA SER A 71 7.38 0.39 -21.02
C SER A 71 6.92 -0.78 -21.90
N LEU A 72 6.08 -1.65 -21.35
CA LEU A 72 5.53 -2.81 -22.03
C LEU A 72 4.69 -2.43 -23.25
N SER A 73 3.84 -1.40 -23.15
CA SER A 73 2.99 -0.95 -24.26
C SER A 73 3.79 -0.43 -25.47
N GLY A 74 5.02 0.05 -25.23
CA GLY A 74 5.95 0.47 -26.26
C GLY A 74 6.66 -0.69 -26.98
N SER A 75 6.57 -1.92 -26.45
CA SER A 75 7.29 -3.08 -26.98
C SER A 75 6.81 -3.47 -28.38
N PRO A 76 7.71 -3.78 -29.34
CA PRO A 76 7.33 -4.24 -30.67
C PRO A 76 6.42 -5.48 -30.66
N TYR A 77 6.63 -6.39 -29.70
CA TYR A 77 5.85 -7.62 -29.55
C TYR A 77 4.39 -7.36 -29.19
N ILE A 78 4.13 -6.30 -28.41
CA ILE A 78 2.77 -5.92 -28.01
C ILE A 78 2.05 -5.24 -29.17
N LYS A 79 2.76 -4.40 -29.93
CA LYS A 79 2.20 -3.71 -31.09
C LYS A 79 1.79 -4.67 -32.21
N SER A 80 2.67 -5.61 -32.59
CA SER A 80 2.40 -6.57 -33.69
C SER A 80 1.17 -7.45 -33.40
N ALA A 81 0.92 -7.78 -32.14
CA ALA A 81 -0.24 -8.56 -31.74
C ALA A 81 -1.58 -7.81 -31.92
N LEU A 82 -1.56 -6.48 -31.94
CA LEU A 82 -2.75 -5.64 -32.15
C LEU A 82 -2.97 -5.25 -33.62
N THR A 83 -1.94 -5.31 -34.47
CA THR A 83 -2.06 -4.99 -35.91
C THR A 83 -2.36 -6.22 -36.74
N ASP A 84 -1.49 -7.23 -36.65
CA ASP A 84 -1.51 -8.38 -37.55
C ASP A 84 -2.32 -9.51 -36.93
N GLY A 85 -2.24 -9.64 -35.60
CA GLY A 85 -3.00 -10.63 -34.82
C GLY A 85 -2.67 -12.08 -35.17
N SER A 86 -1.55 -12.33 -35.87
CA SER A 86 -1.18 -13.68 -36.26
C SER A 86 -0.91 -14.55 -35.03
N PRO A 87 -1.10 -15.88 -35.09
CA PRO A 87 -0.78 -16.77 -33.96
C PRO A 87 0.66 -16.58 -33.46
N LYS A 88 1.60 -16.31 -34.37
CA LYS A 88 3.00 -16.05 -34.03
C LYS A 88 3.18 -14.76 -33.23
N ASP A 89 2.43 -13.71 -33.55
CA ASP A 89 2.53 -12.42 -32.85
C ASP A 89 1.82 -12.46 -31.49
N LEU A 90 0.70 -13.19 -31.39
CA LEU A 90 0.06 -13.46 -30.10
C LEU A 90 0.98 -14.25 -29.16
N GLU A 91 1.75 -15.22 -29.67
CA GLU A 91 2.75 -15.96 -28.88
C GLU A 91 3.94 -15.08 -28.46
N LYS A 92 4.43 -14.19 -29.33
CA LYS A 92 5.47 -13.21 -28.94
C LYS A 92 4.96 -12.25 -27.86
N ALA A 93 3.73 -11.76 -27.99
CA ALA A 93 3.10 -10.92 -26.99
C ALA A 93 2.94 -11.66 -25.68
N PHE A 94 2.45 -12.91 -25.70
CA PHE A 94 2.38 -13.78 -24.53
C PHE A 94 3.74 -13.91 -23.84
N SER A 95 4.80 -14.26 -24.58
CA SER A 95 6.15 -14.39 -24.03
C SER A 95 6.66 -13.09 -23.40
N ALA A 96 6.35 -11.94 -24.01
CA ALA A 96 6.66 -10.65 -23.41
C ALA A 96 5.87 -10.40 -22.12
N LEU A 97 4.57 -10.67 -22.09
CA LEU A 97 3.73 -10.52 -20.91
C LEU A 97 4.21 -11.42 -19.76
N ASP A 98 4.53 -12.68 -20.04
CA ASP A 98 4.99 -13.64 -19.06
C ASP A 98 6.36 -13.27 -18.47
N ARG A 99 7.29 -12.80 -19.32
CA ARG A 99 8.58 -12.26 -18.85
C ARG A 99 8.40 -11.06 -17.93
N TYR A 100 7.47 -10.16 -18.25
CA TYR A 100 7.21 -8.98 -17.41
C TYR A 100 6.52 -9.37 -16.10
N ARG A 101 5.59 -10.33 -16.13
CA ARG A 101 4.97 -10.93 -14.94
C ARG A 101 6.04 -11.42 -13.97
N SER A 102 6.95 -12.28 -14.45
CA SER A 102 7.99 -12.89 -13.60
C SER A 102 9.07 -11.90 -13.14
N SER A 103 9.44 -10.91 -13.98
CA SER A 103 10.53 -9.98 -13.65
C SER A 103 10.15 -8.89 -12.64
N PHE A 104 8.86 -8.59 -12.52
CA PHE A 104 8.38 -7.45 -11.73
C PHE A 104 7.44 -7.85 -10.58
N ASP A 105 7.24 -9.15 -10.34
CA ASP A 105 6.39 -9.67 -9.27
C ASP A 105 4.99 -9.06 -9.30
N VAL A 106 4.38 -9.06 -10.49
CA VAL A 106 2.99 -8.68 -10.71
C VAL A 106 2.16 -9.92 -10.94
N ASP A 107 0.90 -9.90 -10.51
CA ASP A 107 0.06 -11.10 -10.53
C ASP A 107 -0.25 -11.57 -11.96
N ILE A 108 -0.69 -10.65 -12.82
CA ILE A 108 -1.12 -10.95 -14.20
C ILE A 108 -0.80 -9.76 -15.12
N CYS A 109 -0.11 -10.03 -16.23
CA CYS A 109 0.00 -9.15 -17.39
C CYS A 109 -0.89 -9.65 -18.54
N TYR A 110 -1.62 -8.75 -19.20
CA TYR A 110 -2.53 -9.10 -20.30
C TYR A 110 -2.67 -7.95 -21.30
N LEU A 111 -3.05 -8.30 -22.53
CA LEU A 111 -3.24 -7.37 -23.64
C LEU A 111 -4.70 -7.36 -24.10
N MET A 112 -5.27 -6.17 -24.24
CA MET A 112 -6.64 -5.97 -24.71
C MET A 112 -6.67 -5.29 -26.08
N ASN A 113 -7.65 -5.66 -26.91
CA ASN A 113 -7.96 -4.93 -28.14
C ASN A 113 -8.73 -3.63 -27.83
N SER A 114 -9.02 -2.83 -28.86
CA SER A 114 -9.75 -1.56 -28.73
C SER A 114 -11.21 -1.68 -28.26
N LYS A 115 -11.77 -2.90 -28.24
CA LYS A 115 -13.11 -3.20 -27.72
C LYS A 115 -13.09 -3.67 -26.26
N GLY A 116 -11.90 -3.81 -25.66
CA GLY A 116 -11.72 -4.28 -24.29
C GLY A 116 -11.63 -5.81 -24.16
N ASP A 117 -11.58 -6.55 -25.27
CA ASP A 117 -11.40 -8.01 -25.21
C ASP A 117 -9.93 -8.35 -24.97
N VAL A 118 -9.67 -9.25 -24.02
CA VAL A 118 -8.32 -9.76 -23.77
C VAL A 118 -7.94 -10.77 -24.86
N ILE A 119 -6.94 -10.41 -25.66
CA ILE A 119 -6.46 -11.22 -26.79
C ILE A 119 -5.33 -12.19 -26.39
N THR A 120 -4.55 -11.84 -25.36
CA THR A 120 -3.55 -12.73 -24.78
C THR A 120 -3.26 -12.32 -23.33
N SER A 121 -2.86 -13.28 -22.50
CA SER A 121 -2.62 -13.07 -21.08
C SER A 121 -1.54 -14.03 -20.56
N SER A 122 -0.74 -13.56 -19.61
CA SER A 122 0.23 -14.38 -18.87
C SER A 122 -0.40 -15.51 -18.05
N ASN A 123 -1.72 -15.45 -17.78
CA ASN A 123 -2.47 -16.53 -17.15
C ASN A 123 -3.31 -17.35 -18.15
N LYS A 124 -2.95 -17.37 -19.44
CA LYS A 124 -3.76 -18.01 -20.50
C LYS A 124 -4.03 -19.50 -20.23
N ASP A 125 -3.08 -20.19 -19.60
CA ASP A 125 -3.13 -21.63 -19.30
C ASP A 125 -3.73 -21.96 -17.92
N GLU A 126 -4.11 -20.94 -17.14
CA GLU A 126 -4.71 -21.11 -15.82
C GLU A 126 -6.24 -21.21 -15.90
N LYS A 127 -6.89 -21.89 -14.95
CA LYS A 127 -8.37 -21.94 -14.86
C LYS A 127 -9.02 -20.56 -14.75
N THR A 128 -8.27 -19.59 -14.25
CA THR A 128 -8.67 -18.20 -14.05
C THR A 128 -8.38 -17.30 -15.27
N SER A 129 -7.97 -17.89 -16.40
CA SER A 129 -7.54 -17.20 -17.64
C SER A 129 -8.39 -15.99 -17.99
N PHE A 130 -7.70 -14.93 -18.40
CA PHE A 130 -8.36 -13.69 -18.84
C PHE A 130 -8.67 -13.68 -20.33
N VAL A 131 -8.07 -14.55 -21.12
CA VAL A 131 -8.27 -14.60 -22.58
C VAL A 131 -9.77 -14.75 -22.91
N GLY A 132 -10.27 -13.91 -23.82
CA GLY A 132 -11.68 -13.89 -24.23
C GLY A 132 -12.63 -13.16 -23.27
N LYS A 133 -12.16 -12.69 -22.10
CA LYS A 133 -12.95 -11.81 -21.24
C LYS A 133 -12.92 -10.38 -21.77
N ASN A 134 -14.00 -9.65 -21.51
CA ASN A 134 -14.11 -8.24 -21.86
C ASN A 134 -14.06 -7.36 -20.59
N PHE A 135 -13.23 -6.32 -20.64
CA PHE A 135 -13.03 -5.35 -19.57
C PHE A 135 -13.26 -3.90 -20.02
N SER A 136 -14.05 -3.68 -21.08
CA SER A 136 -14.32 -2.35 -21.64
C SER A 136 -14.90 -1.36 -20.63
N GLU A 137 -15.69 -1.86 -19.68
CA GLU A 137 -16.33 -1.04 -18.65
C GLU A 137 -15.39 -0.61 -17.53
N ARG A 138 -14.19 -1.20 -17.46
CA ARG A 138 -13.24 -0.91 -16.39
C ARG A 138 -12.60 0.46 -16.58
N LYS A 139 -12.53 1.22 -15.49
CA LYS A 139 -11.96 2.57 -15.47
C LYS A 139 -10.56 2.63 -16.08
N TYR A 140 -9.68 1.69 -15.72
CA TYR A 140 -8.32 1.63 -16.27
C TYR A 140 -8.32 1.44 -17.80
N PHE A 141 -9.26 0.66 -18.35
CA PHE A 141 -9.36 0.51 -19.80
C PHE A 141 -9.83 1.81 -20.46
N LYS A 142 -10.89 2.44 -19.94
CA LYS A 142 -11.43 3.71 -20.45
C LYS A 142 -10.37 4.81 -20.48
N GLU A 143 -9.65 5.00 -19.37
CA GLU A 143 -8.56 5.99 -19.27
C GLU A 143 -7.43 5.70 -20.27
N ALA A 144 -7.08 4.42 -20.49
CA ALA A 144 -6.08 4.04 -21.48
C ALA A 144 -6.54 4.33 -22.92
N MET A 145 -7.82 4.08 -23.24
CA MET A 145 -8.39 4.38 -24.55
C MET A 145 -8.50 5.88 -24.83
N GLU A 146 -8.56 6.71 -23.80
CA GLU A 146 -8.46 8.17 -23.90
C GLU A 146 -7.01 8.68 -24.10
N GLY A 147 -6.04 7.77 -24.18
CA GLY A 147 -4.62 8.10 -24.36
C GLY A 147 -3.84 8.33 -23.05
N ASN A 148 -4.49 8.11 -21.89
CA ASN A 148 -3.90 8.37 -20.57
C ASN A 148 -3.37 7.08 -19.91
N GLN A 149 -2.60 7.23 -18.82
CA GLN A 149 -2.33 6.08 -17.94
C GLN A 149 -3.60 5.76 -17.14
N GLY A 150 -4.14 4.57 -17.32
CA GLY A 150 -5.29 4.10 -16.57
C GLY A 150 -4.92 3.46 -15.23
N ARG A 151 -5.72 3.71 -14.19
CA ARG A 151 -5.51 3.18 -12.84
C ARG A 151 -6.82 2.80 -12.16
N MET A 152 -6.82 1.67 -11.47
CA MET A 152 -7.97 1.24 -10.67
C MET A 152 -7.52 0.37 -9.50
N ILE A 153 -8.09 0.60 -8.33
CA ILE A 153 -8.04 -0.37 -7.23
C ILE A 153 -9.38 -1.09 -7.21
N ALA A 154 -9.36 -2.41 -7.29
CA ALA A 154 -10.60 -3.19 -7.30
C ALA A 154 -10.44 -4.52 -6.58
N LYS A 155 -11.53 -4.96 -5.95
CA LYS A 155 -11.60 -6.25 -5.25
C LYS A 155 -11.75 -7.38 -6.27
N GLY A 156 -10.89 -8.39 -6.19
CA GLY A 156 -11.00 -9.60 -7.00
C GLY A 156 -12.28 -10.35 -6.64
N LEU A 157 -13.06 -10.72 -7.66
CA LEU A 157 -14.35 -11.40 -7.48
C LEU A 157 -14.22 -12.78 -6.80
N VAL A 158 -13.06 -13.44 -6.96
CA VAL A 158 -12.81 -14.80 -6.46
C VAL A 158 -12.05 -14.79 -5.13
N THR A 159 -10.98 -14.00 -5.02
CA THR A 159 -10.12 -13.99 -3.82
C THR A 159 -10.63 -13.06 -2.73
N GLY A 160 -11.47 -12.09 -3.08
CA GLY A 160 -11.89 -11.03 -2.17
C GLY A 160 -10.78 -10.04 -1.79
N ILE A 161 -9.60 -10.13 -2.42
CA ILE A 161 -8.45 -9.26 -2.15
C ILE A 161 -8.45 -8.07 -3.11
N TYR A 162 -8.08 -6.88 -2.62
CA TYR A 162 -7.90 -5.71 -3.48
C TYR A 162 -6.63 -5.82 -4.31
N GLY A 163 -6.77 -5.67 -5.62
CA GLY A 163 -5.66 -5.54 -6.57
C GLY A 163 -5.54 -4.11 -7.10
N TYR A 164 -4.31 -3.71 -7.43
CA TYR A 164 -4.03 -2.50 -8.19
C TYR A 164 -3.86 -2.85 -9.67
N TYR A 165 -4.67 -2.23 -10.51
CA TYR A 165 -4.69 -2.39 -11.96
C TYR A 165 -4.14 -1.12 -12.59
N SER A 166 -3.16 -1.27 -13.47
CA SER A 166 -2.60 -0.18 -14.27
C SER A 166 -2.62 -0.58 -15.74
N SER A 167 -2.90 0.39 -16.61
CA SER A 167 -2.98 0.21 -18.06
C SER A 167 -2.40 1.42 -18.77
N TYR A 168 -2.00 1.21 -20.02
CA TYR A 168 -1.50 2.27 -20.88
C TYR A 168 -1.90 1.99 -22.33
N PRO A 169 -2.23 3.03 -23.12
CA PRO A 169 -2.49 2.87 -24.54
C PRO A 169 -1.30 2.23 -25.26
N VAL A 170 -1.62 1.35 -26.20
CA VAL A 170 -0.68 0.93 -27.23
C VAL A 170 -0.93 1.80 -28.45
N PHE A 171 -0.07 2.79 -28.67
CA PHE A 171 -0.16 3.64 -29.85
C PHE A 171 0.35 2.87 -31.08
N GLY A 172 -0.48 2.81 -32.12
CA GLY A 172 -0.02 2.48 -33.46
C GLY A 172 0.96 3.54 -33.96
N LEU A 173 1.87 3.16 -34.86
CA LEU A 173 2.52 4.17 -35.70
C LEU A 173 1.43 4.69 -36.65
N GLY A 174 1.22 6.01 -36.64
CA GLY A 174 0.45 6.66 -37.69
C GLY A 174 1.08 6.45 -39.06
#